data_AF-A0A7V9CBF4-F1
#
_entry.id   AF-A0A7V9CBF4-F1
#
_cell.length_a   1.000
_cell.length_b   1.000
_cell.length_c   1.000
_cell.angle_alpha   90.00
_cell.angle_beta   90.00
_cell.angle_gamma   90.00
#
_symmetry.space_group_name_H-M   'P 1'
#
loop_
_entity.id
_entity.type
_entity.pdbx_description
1 polymer ?
#
loop_
_entity_poly.entity_id
_entity_poly.type
_entity_poly.pdbx_seq_one_letter_code
_entity_poly.pdbx_strand_id
1 'polypeptide(L)'
;KIVAGLTPACTARALEFYGEVCDELVEVSTLEAAELAKLLENVFRSVNIALVNELAMLCDRMGIDVWEVVDAAATKPYGFMRFNPGPGLGGHCLPVDPFYLAWKAREYDMPTEFIELAGEVNTRMPYFCVEKVAQALNEHAKAVRDSRIVVIGVSYKGGVGDMRESPALKIMRLLAERGAKLAYHDDYVPELPDFGLSSEGLDDALAEADVAVIVTAHPELDVEAIVGTAPLVVDFRGVTRGIEAANLVRL
;
A
#
# COMPACT_ATOMS: atom_id res chain seq x y z
N LYS A 1 2.50 -5.86 24.93
CA LYS A 1 3.57 -4.85 24.85
C LYS A 1 4.91 -5.48 25.23
N ILE A 2 5.92 -5.41 24.36
CA ILE A 2 7.28 -5.89 24.68
C ILE A 2 7.98 -4.87 25.59
N VAL A 3 8.65 -5.35 26.64
CA VAL A 3 9.34 -4.52 27.64
C VAL A 3 10.75 -5.06 27.90
N ALA A 4 11.73 -4.17 27.86
CA ALA A 4 13.09 -4.40 28.33
C ALA A 4 13.63 -3.09 28.92
N GLY A 5 14.39 -3.18 30.01
CA GLY A 5 15.06 -2.06 30.64
C GLY A 5 16.57 -2.24 30.64
N LEU A 6 17.32 -1.13 30.66
CA LEU A 6 18.78 -1.13 30.73
C LEU A 6 19.31 -1.82 32.00
N THR A 7 18.51 -1.81 33.08
CA THR A 7 18.78 -2.51 34.33
C THR A 7 17.51 -3.20 34.82
N PRO A 8 17.61 -4.18 35.74
CA PRO A 8 16.43 -4.82 36.34
C PRO A 8 15.44 -3.82 36.97
N ALA A 9 15.96 -2.74 37.58
CA ALA A 9 15.13 -1.68 38.15
C ALA A 9 14.36 -0.91 37.06
N CYS A 10 14.99 -0.64 35.91
CA CYS A 10 14.32 -0.02 34.76
C CYS A 10 13.21 -0.92 34.21
N THR A 11 13.46 -2.23 34.07
CA THR A 11 12.47 -3.20 33.62
C THR A 11 11.27 -3.23 34.56
N ALA A 12 11.51 -3.34 35.88
CA ALA A 12 10.45 -3.34 36.89
C ALA A 12 9.57 -2.08 36.81
N ARG A 13 10.19 -0.89 36.68
CA ARG A 13 9.45 0.37 36.53
C ARG A 13 8.66 0.46 35.22
N ALA A 14 9.21 -0.02 34.12
CA ALA A 14 8.51 -0.06 32.84
C ALA A 14 7.31 -1.02 32.87
N LEU A 15 7.46 -2.18 33.52
CA LEU A 15 6.37 -3.14 33.71
C LEU A 15 5.26 -2.57 34.60
N GLU A 16 5.62 -1.91 35.71
CA GLU A 16 4.67 -1.21 36.59
C GLU A 16 3.84 -0.20 35.80
N PHE A 17 4.51 0.69 35.05
CA PHE A 17 3.84 1.73 34.27
C PHE A 17 2.97 1.16 33.13
N TYR A 18 3.52 0.29 32.27
CA TYR A 18 2.74 -0.24 31.14
C TYR A 18 1.64 -1.19 31.60
N GLY A 19 1.77 -1.83 32.76
CA GLY A 19 0.73 -2.68 33.35
C GLY A 19 -0.56 -1.94 33.71
N GLU A 20 -0.50 -0.62 33.87
CA GLU A 20 -1.71 0.19 34.10
C GLU A 20 -2.57 0.37 32.83
N VAL A 21 -1.97 0.23 31.65
CA VAL A 21 -2.61 0.61 30.36
C VAL A 21 -2.55 -0.48 29.28
N CYS A 22 -1.88 -1.61 29.53
CA CYS A 22 -1.75 -2.72 28.58
C CYS A 22 -2.16 -4.04 29.24
N ASP A 23 -3.04 -4.79 28.58
CA ASP A 23 -3.53 -6.08 29.10
C ASP A 23 -2.46 -7.18 29.13
N GLU A 24 -1.50 -7.13 28.20
CA GLU A 24 -0.45 -8.13 28.07
C GLU A 24 0.94 -7.47 27.99
N LEU A 25 1.86 -7.91 28.84
CA LEU A 25 3.26 -7.50 28.86
C LEU A 25 4.16 -8.70 28.57
N VAL A 26 5.16 -8.52 27.70
CA VAL A 26 6.16 -9.53 27.35
C VAL A 26 7.52 -8.97 27.72
N GLU A 27 8.08 -9.44 28.83
CA GLU A 27 9.44 -9.08 29.24
C GLU A 27 10.47 -9.84 28.40
N VAL A 28 11.48 -9.14 27.88
CA VAL A 28 12.63 -9.73 27.21
C VAL A 28 13.94 -9.31 27.88
N SER A 29 14.98 -10.11 27.71
CA SER A 29 16.20 -10.03 28.52
C SER A 29 17.16 -8.89 28.18
N THR A 30 17.03 -8.28 27.00
CA THR A 30 17.95 -7.24 26.49
C THR A 30 17.20 -6.15 25.73
N LEU A 31 17.77 -4.95 25.67
CA LEU A 31 17.22 -3.86 24.87
C LEU A 31 17.25 -4.22 23.38
N GLU A 32 18.33 -4.83 22.94
CA GLU A 32 18.56 -5.28 21.56
C GLU A 32 17.49 -6.29 21.12
N ALA A 33 17.09 -7.21 22.00
CA ALA A 33 15.99 -8.14 21.69
C ALA A 33 14.65 -7.41 21.52
N ALA A 34 14.36 -6.40 22.34
CA ALA A 34 13.14 -5.60 22.21
C ALA A 34 13.14 -4.74 20.94
N GLU A 35 14.27 -4.11 20.61
CA GLU A 35 14.47 -3.30 19.42
C GLU A 35 14.37 -4.15 18.15
N LEU A 36 15.07 -5.28 18.11
CA LEU A 36 15.07 -6.18 16.94
C LEU A 36 13.72 -6.85 16.75
N ALA A 37 12.97 -7.14 17.82
CA ALA A 37 11.60 -7.65 17.70
C ALA A 37 10.71 -6.68 16.90
N LYS A 38 10.82 -5.37 17.15
CA LYS A 38 10.07 -4.35 16.40
C LYS A 38 10.46 -4.31 14.92
N LEU A 39 11.76 -4.41 14.63
CA LEU A 39 12.25 -4.45 13.25
C LEU A 39 11.79 -5.74 12.54
N LEU A 40 11.85 -6.89 13.23
CA LEU A 40 11.41 -8.17 12.70
C LEU A 40 9.92 -8.16 12.33
N GLU A 41 9.05 -7.56 13.15
CA GLU A 41 7.63 -7.38 12.82
C GLU A 41 7.44 -6.64 11.48
N ASN A 42 8.19 -5.55 11.27
CA ASN A 42 8.08 -4.73 10.06
C ASN A 42 8.72 -5.40 8.85
N VAL A 43 9.85 -6.07 9.02
CA VAL A 43 10.49 -6.89 7.98
C VAL A 43 9.56 -8.02 7.54
N PHE A 44 8.98 -8.75 8.50
CA PHE A 44 8.05 -9.84 8.21
C PHE A 44 6.87 -9.33 7.37
N ARG A 45 6.27 -8.19 7.75
CA ARG A 45 5.21 -7.58 6.95
C ARG A 45 5.67 -7.16 5.56
N SER A 46 6.82 -6.49 5.45
CA SER A 46 7.35 -6.00 4.18
C SER A 46 7.62 -7.15 3.20
N VAL A 47 8.26 -8.22 3.66
CA VAL A 47 8.55 -9.43 2.87
C VAL A 47 7.28 -10.12 2.40
N ASN A 48 6.28 -10.30 3.28
CA ASN A 48 5.04 -10.96 2.87
C ASN A 48 4.21 -10.09 1.91
N ILE A 49 4.21 -8.76 2.07
CA ILE A 49 3.56 -7.87 1.10
C ILE A 49 4.28 -7.95 -0.25
N ALA A 50 5.62 -7.94 -0.26
CA ALA A 50 6.39 -8.12 -1.50
C ALA A 50 6.05 -9.43 -2.19
N LEU A 51 5.99 -10.54 -1.45
CA LEU A 51 5.66 -11.85 -2.00
C LEU A 51 4.30 -11.84 -2.71
N VAL A 52 3.26 -11.31 -2.07
CA VAL A 52 1.91 -11.28 -2.66
C VAL A 52 1.83 -10.27 -3.83
N ASN A 53 2.56 -9.16 -3.76
CA ASN A 53 2.70 -8.21 -4.87
C ASN A 53 3.40 -8.82 -6.08
N GLU A 54 4.48 -9.58 -5.88
CA GLU A 54 5.17 -10.30 -6.95
C GLU A 54 4.25 -11.33 -7.61
N LEU A 55 3.49 -12.08 -6.79
CA LEU A 55 2.48 -12.99 -7.30
C LEU A 55 1.37 -12.26 -8.07
N ALA A 56 0.94 -11.06 -7.65
CA ALA A 56 -0.05 -10.27 -8.39
C ALA A 56 0.48 -9.89 -9.79
N MET A 57 1.72 -9.42 -9.89
CA MET A 57 2.34 -9.11 -11.19
C MET A 57 2.47 -10.35 -12.09
N LEU A 58 2.71 -11.53 -11.51
CA LEU A 58 2.75 -12.78 -12.26
C LEU A 58 1.34 -13.23 -12.70
N CYS A 59 0.37 -13.17 -11.79
CA CYS A 59 -1.02 -13.55 -12.06
C CYS A 59 -1.62 -12.69 -13.18
N ASP A 60 -1.34 -11.38 -13.18
CA ASP A 60 -1.71 -10.46 -14.25
C ASP A 60 -1.23 -10.94 -15.63
N ARG A 61 0.05 -11.36 -15.73
CA ARG A 61 0.61 -11.92 -16.98
C ARG A 61 0.02 -13.26 -17.37
N MET A 62 -0.42 -14.05 -16.40
CA MET A 62 -1.02 -15.36 -16.61
C MET A 62 -2.53 -15.28 -16.89
N GLY A 63 -3.17 -14.11 -16.71
CA GLY A 63 -4.61 -13.97 -16.76
C GLY A 63 -5.33 -14.68 -15.61
N ILE A 64 -4.70 -14.70 -14.43
CA ILE A 64 -5.25 -15.32 -13.20
C ILE A 64 -5.68 -14.21 -12.23
N ASP A 65 -6.83 -14.38 -11.58
CA ASP A 65 -7.28 -13.47 -10.51
C ASP A 65 -6.46 -13.72 -9.24
N VAL A 66 -5.58 -12.78 -8.89
CA VAL A 66 -4.76 -12.88 -7.67
C VAL A 66 -5.61 -12.84 -6.40
N TRP A 67 -6.75 -12.15 -6.39
CA TRP A 67 -7.62 -12.08 -5.23
C TRP A 67 -8.27 -13.42 -4.95
N GLU A 68 -8.75 -14.12 -5.99
CA GLU A 68 -9.27 -15.49 -5.88
C GLU A 68 -8.18 -16.43 -5.33
N VAL A 69 -6.95 -16.33 -5.84
CA VAL A 69 -5.82 -17.14 -5.37
C VAL A 69 -5.53 -16.89 -3.88
N VAL A 70 -5.48 -15.63 -3.45
CA VAL A 70 -5.25 -15.27 -2.04
C VAL A 70 -6.43 -15.71 -1.16
N ASP A 71 -7.67 -15.57 -1.62
CA ASP A 71 -8.88 -16.03 -0.93
C ASP A 71 -8.85 -17.55 -0.74
N ALA A 72 -8.54 -18.30 -1.80
CA ALA A 72 -8.41 -19.75 -1.76
C ALA A 72 -7.28 -20.20 -0.82
N ALA A 73 -6.11 -19.56 -0.89
CA ALA A 73 -4.98 -19.87 0.00
C ALA A 73 -5.32 -19.59 1.48
N ALA A 74 -6.09 -18.53 1.75
CA ALA A 74 -6.54 -18.16 3.09
C ALA A 74 -7.53 -19.16 3.73
N THR A 75 -8.12 -20.07 2.95
CA THR A 75 -8.98 -21.14 3.50
C THR A 75 -8.18 -22.21 4.25
N LYS A 76 -6.86 -22.28 4.04
CA LYS A 76 -6.00 -23.25 4.71
C LYS A 76 -5.89 -22.89 6.21
N PRO A 77 -6.21 -23.81 7.13
CA PRO A 77 -6.30 -23.48 8.55
C PRO A 77 -4.95 -23.25 9.24
N TYR A 78 -3.83 -23.46 8.54
CA TYR A 78 -2.48 -23.29 9.08
C TYR A 78 -1.47 -22.91 7.99
N GLY A 79 -0.42 -22.19 8.40
CA GLY A 79 0.76 -21.91 7.56
C GLY A 79 0.57 -20.85 6.47
N PHE A 80 -0.60 -20.20 6.39
CA PHE A 80 -0.82 -19.06 5.50
C PHE A 80 -1.40 -17.89 6.30
N MET A 81 -0.57 -16.87 6.53
CA MET A 81 -1.04 -15.59 7.04
C MET A 81 -1.39 -14.71 5.86
N ARG A 82 -2.63 -14.25 5.81
CA ARG A 82 -3.12 -13.47 4.68
C ARG A 82 -2.46 -12.09 4.62
N PHE A 83 -1.85 -11.80 3.48
CA PHE A 83 -1.50 -10.45 3.04
C PHE A 83 -2.19 -10.19 1.70
N ASN A 84 -2.58 -8.95 1.45
CA ASN A 84 -3.25 -8.57 0.21
C ASN A 84 -2.27 -7.82 -0.69
N PRO A 85 -2.34 -8.01 -2.01
CA PRO A 85 -1.58 -7.21 -2.95
C PRO A 85 -2.10 -5.76 -2.95
N GLY A 86 -1.31 -4.83 -3.49
CA GLY A 86 -1.72 -3.45 -3.61
C GLY A 86 -0.76 -2.58 -4.39
N PRO A 87 -0.99 -1.25 -4.42
CA PRO A 87 -0.23 -0.33 -5.27
C PRO A 87 1.21 -0.07 -4.81
N GLY A 88 1.61 -0.65 -3.69
CA GLY A 88 2.93 -0.48 -3.06
C GLY A 88 2.83 -0.37 -1.55
N LEU A 89 3.98 -0.18 -0.91
CA LEU A 89 4.07 0.15 0.50
C LEU A 89 4.01 1.67 0.70
N GLY A 90 3.47 2.08 1.84
CA GLY A 90 3.56 3.46 2.31
C GLY A 90 3.53 3.57 3.83
N GLY A 91 3.48 4.81 4.31
CA GLY A 91 3.73 5.14 5.71
C GLY A 91 5.24 5.10 6.00
N HIS A 92 5.67 5.57 7.18
CA HIS A 92 7.10 5.64 7.47
C HIS A 92 7.72 4.27 7.80
N CYS A 93 7.04 3.42 8.56
CA CYS A 93 7.69 2.27 9.21
C CYS A 93 8.10 1.16 8.23
N LEU A 94 7.25 0.82 7.26
CA LEU A 94 7.54 -0.28 6.33
C LEU A 94 8.58 0.07 5.25
N PRO A 95 8.59 1.30 4.70
CA PRO A 95 9.61 1.73 3.74
C PRO A 95 10.95 2.15 4.36
N VAL A 96 11.08 2.28 5.68
CA VAL A 96 12.32 2.73 6.33
C VAL A 96 12.95 1.64 7.18
N ASP A 97 12.21 1.02 8.10
CA ASP A 97 12.76 0.11 9.10
C ASP A 97 13.49 -1.12 8.49
N PRO A 98 12.97 -1.78 7.43
CA PRO A 98 13.68 -2.89 6.81
C PRO A 98 15.01 -2.44 6.19
N PHE A 99 15.07 -1.28 5.54
CA PHE A 99 16.30 -0.77 4.95
C PHE A 99 17.29 -0.29 6.01
N TYR A 100 16.82 0.24 7.14
CA TYR A 100 17.66 0.52 8.29
C TYR A 100 18.36 -0.75 8.79
N LEU A 101 17.62 -1.85 8.96
CA LEU A 101 18.21 -3.12 9.37
C LEU A 101 19.18 -3.68 8.31
N ALA A 102 18.81 -3.60 7.03
CA ALA A 102 19.70 -4.01 5.93
C ALA A 102 21.01 -3.21 5.91
N TRP A 103 20.93 -1.90 6.11
CA TRP A 103 22.10 -1.04 6.26
C TRP A 103 22.95 -1.45 7.47
N LYS A 104 22.32 -1.66 8.64
CA LYS A 104 23.03 -2.05 9.87
C LYS A 104 23.70 -3.43 9.73
N ALA A 105 23.06 -4.37 9.04
CA ALA A 105 23.60 -5.72 8.83
C ALA A 105 24.89 -5.72 7.99
N ARG A 106 25.06 -4.73 7.10
CA ARG A 106 26.32 -4.56 6.32
C ARG A 106 27.51 -4.22 7.21
N GLU A 107 27.32 -3.60 8.37
CA GLU A 107 28.41 -3.38 9.34
C GLU A 107 28.91 -4.69 9.99
N TYR A 108 28.15 -5.78 9.84
CA TYR A 108 28.51 -7.13 10.28
C TYR A 108 28.86 -8.05 9.11
N ASP A 109 29.23 -7.47 7.95
CA ASP A 109 29.57 -8.21 6.72
C ASP A 109 28.45 -9.19 6.26
N MET A 110 27.20 -8.90 6.61
CA MET A 110 26.04 -9.75 6.31
C MET A 110 24.99 -8.97 5.51
N PRO A 111 24.95 -9.10 4.17
CA PRO A 111 23.84 -8.57 3.39
C PRO A 111 22.54 -9.34 3.68
N THR A 112 21.41 -8.63 3.71
CA THR A 112 20.09 -9.21 3.98
C THR A 112 19.27 -9.34 2.69
N GLU A 113 19.60 -10.32 1.87
CA GLU A 113 19.05 -10.49 0.50
C GLU A 113 17.50 -10.48 0.46
N PHE A 114 16.84 -11.17 1.39
CA PHE A 114 15.37 -11.17 1.46
C PHE A 114 14.77 -9.79 1.73
N ILE A 115 15.42 -8.99 2.58
CA ILE A 115 14.94 -7.66 2.94
C ILE A 115 15.11 -6.71 1.75
N GLU A 116 16.26 -6.77 1.09
CA GLU A 116 16.57 -5.95 -0.07
C GLU A 116 15.65 -6.29 -1.26
N LEU A 117 15.44 -7.59 -1.54
CA LEU A 117 14.53 -8.05 -2.58
C LEU A 117 13.09 -7.60 -2.31
N ALA A 118 12.62 -7.74 -1.07
CA ALA A 118 11.28 -7.28 -0.71
C ALA A 118 11.12 -5.76 -0.91
N GLY A 119 12.15 -4.99 -0.55
CA GLY A 119 12.21 -3.56 -0.82
C GLY A 119 12.08 -3.25 -2.31
N GLU A 120 12.89 -3.92 -3.15
CA GLU A 120 12.88 -3.75 -4.59
C GLU A 120 11.51 -4.06 -5.23
N VAL A 121 10.91 -5.20 -4.88
CA VAL A 121 9.59 -5.59 -5.37
C VAL A 121 8.54 -4.54 -5.00
N ASN A 122 8.51 -4.10 -3.75
CA ASN A 122 7.53 -3.12 -3.28
C ASN A 122 7.72 -1.74 -3.93
N THR A 123 8.97 -1.30 -4.16
CA THR A 123 9.26 -0.03 -4.87
C THR A 123 8.90 -0.11 -6.36
N ARG A 124 8.86 -1.30 -6.95
CA ARG A 124 8.43 -1.50 -8.35
C ARG A 124 6.91 -1.47 -8.55
N MET A 125 6.11 -1.71 -7.51
CA MET A 125 4.63 -1.78 -7.65
C MET A 125 3.99 -0.52 -8.24
N PRO A 126 4.37 0.72 -7.86
CA PRO A 126 3.86 1.93 -8.51
C PRO A 126 4.09 1.95 -10.03
N TYR A 127 5.21 1.41 -10.52
CA TYR A 127 5.51 1.33 -11.95
C TYR A 127 4.60 0.32 -12.64
N PHE A 128 4.39 -0.85 -12.03
CA PHE A 128 3.43 -1.84 -12.51
C PHE A 128 2.01 -1.26 -12.57
N CYS A 129 1.56 -0.54 -11.54
CA CYS A 129 0.26 0.14 -11.53
C CYS A 129 0.11 1.12 -12.70
N VAL A 130 1.14 1.92 -12.97
CA VAL A 130 1.12 2.88 -14.08
C VAL A 130 1.01 2.17 -15.43
N GLU A 131 1.70 1.04 -15.63
CA GLU A 131 1.53 0.24 -16.86
C GLU A 131 0.13 -0.36 -16.96
N LYS A 132 -0.45 -0.84 -15.85
CA LYS A 132 -1.80 -1.40 -15.85
C LYS A 132 -2.86 -0.34 -16.18
N VAL A 133 -2.72 0.89 -15.68
CA VAL A 133 -3.56 2.04 -16.08
C VAL A 133 -3.38 2.34 -17.57
N ALA A 134 -2.15 2.33 -18.07
CA ALA A 134 -1.86 2.58 -19.49
C ALA A 134 -2.49 1.51 -20.40
N GLN A 135 -2.43 0.24 -20.00
CA GLN A 135 -3.07 -0.86 -20.72
C GLN A 135 -4.59 -0.71 -20.72
N ALA A 136 -5.20 -0.44 -19.57
CA ALA A 136 -6.65 -0.26 -19.45
C ALA A 136 -7.16 0.90 -20.33
N LEU A 137 -6.43 2.01 -20.38
CA LEU A 137 -6.72 3.13 -21.29
C LEU A 137 -6.59 2.71 -22.77
N ASN A 138 -5.54 1.97 -23.12
CA ASN A 138 -5.31 1.51 -24.49
C ASN A 138 -6.43 0.57 -24.99
N GLU A 139 -6.97 -0.29 -24.13
CA GLU A 139 -8.13 -1.13 -24.44
C GLU A 139 -9.38 -0.30 -24.79
N HIS A 140 -9.43 0.95 -24.34
CA HIS A 140 -10.46 1.94 -24.64
C HIS A 140 -10.02 2.97 -25.69
N ALA A 141 -8.97 2.66 -26.46
CA ALA A 141 -8.39 3.53 -27.49
C ALA A 141 -7.96 4.92 -26.98
N LYS A 142 -7.58 5.03 -25.71
CA LYS A 142 -7.00 6.23 -25.09
C LYS A 142 -5.54 5.99 -24.73
N ALA A 143 -4.73 7.04 -24.86
CA ALA A 143 -3.35 7.04 -24.36
C ALA A 143 -3.30 7.69 -22.97
N VAL A 144 -2.26 7.40 -22.18
CA VAL A 144 -2.03 8.12 -20.91
C VAL A 144 -1.88 9.62 -21.13
N ARG A 145 -1.17 10.03 -22.20
CA ARG A 145 -1.03 11.44 -22.57
C ARG A 145 -2.39 12.03 -22.89
N ASP A 146 -2.65 13.22 -22.36
CA ASP A 146 -3.88 14.00 -22.49
C ASP A 146 -5.13 13.39 -21.86
N SER A 147 -5.08 12.16 -21.35
CA SER A 147 -6.17 11.57 -20.57
C SER A 147 -6.27 12.22 -19.20
N ARG A 148 -7.51 12.51 -18.76
CA ARG A 148 -7.82 12.94 -17.41
C ARG A 148 -7.94 11.74 -16.48
N ILE A 149 -6.96 11.58 -15.60
CA ILE A 149 -6.85 10.46 -14.67
C ILE A 149 -7.17 10.96 -13.26
N VAL A 150 -8.23 10.43 -12.67
CA VAL A 150 -8.64 10.75 -11.30
C VAL A 150 -8.07 9.71 -10.35
N VAL A 151 -7.19 10.13 -9.45
CA VAL A 151 -6.69 9.25 -8.38
C VAL A 151 -7.64 9.30 -7.19
N ILE A 152 -8.19 8.16 -6.81
CA ILE A 152 -9.07 8.01 -5.65
C ILE A 152 -8.23 7.54 -4.46
N GLY A 153 -8.10 8.43 -3.48
CA GLY A 153 -7.29 8.27 -2.28
C GLY A 153 -5.79 8.49 -2.53
N VAL A 154 -5.19 9.44 -1.81
CA VAL A 154 -3.77 9.78 -1.89
C VAL A 154 -3.02 9.54 -0.58
N SER A 155 -3.75 9.30 0.51
CA SER A 155 -3.22 8.83 1.78
C SER A 155 -2.55 7.46 1.66
N TYR A 156 -1.56 7.12 2.50
CA TYR A 156 -0.86 5.83 2.41
C TYR A 156 -1.72 4.64 2.86
N LYS A 157 -2.78 4.90 3.64
CA LYS A 157 -3.74 3.92 4.15
C LYS A 157 -5.10 4.60 4.34
N GLY A 158 -6.19 3.84 4.15
CA GLY A 158 -7.55 4.32 4.41
C GLY A 158 -7.79 4.71 5.87
N GLY A 159 -8.66 5.70 6.06
CA GLY A 159 -9.09 6.22 7.37
C GLY A 159 -8.14 7.21 8.03
N VAL A 160 -7.06 7.62 7.36
CA VAL A 160 -6.10 8.63 7.83
C VAL A 160 -5.69 9.53 6.68
N GLY A 161 -5.33 10.78 6.96
CA GLY A 161 -4.81 11.76 5.97
C GLY A 161 -3.29 11.82 5.88
N ASP A 162 -2.59 10.74 6.24
CA ASP A 162 -1.13 10.70 6.22
C ASP A 162 -0.64 10.26 4.83
N MET A 163 0.21 11.09 4.22
CA MET A 163 0.71 10.88 2.86
C MET A 163 2.18 10.45 2.79
N ARG A 164 2.84 10.27 3.95
CA ARG A 164 4.26 9.91 3.98
C ARG A 164 4.48 8.59 3.26
N GLU A 165 5.43 8.60 2.31
CA GLU A 165 5.75 7.45 1.45
C GLU A 165 4.53 6.86 0.72
N SER A 166 3.47 7.64 0.49
CA SER A 166 2.27 7.10 -0.16
C SER A 166 2.56 6.65 -1.60
N PRO A 167 2.16 5.42 -1.99
CA PRO A 167 2.35 4.94 -3.36
C PRO A 167 1.55 5.79 -4.37
N ALA A 168 0.44 6.40 -3.96
CA ALA A 168 -0.37 7.27 -4.81
C ALA A 168 0.44 8.44 -5.37
N LEU A 169 1.26 9.09 -4.54
CA LEU A 169 2.10 10.21 -4.97
C LEU A 169 3.17 9.79 -5.98
N LYS A 170 3.65 8.54 -5.90
CA LYS A 170 4.59 8.01 -6.90
C LYS A 170 3.86 7.68 -8.21
N ILE A 171 2.69 7.05 -8.14
CA ILE A 171 1.84 6.75 -9.31
C ILE A 171 1.47 8.05 -10.03
N MET A 172 0.99 9.07 -9.31
CA MET A 172 0.66 10.38 -9.85
C MET A 172 1.86 11.00 -10.58
N ARG A 173 3.04 11.05 -9.94
CA ARG A 173 4.26 11.58 -10.60
C ARG A 173 4.57 10.86 -11.91
N LEU A 174 4.55 9.53 -11.91
CA LEU A 174 4.83 8.71 -13.10
C LEU A 174 3.79 8.92 -14.22
N LEU A 175 2.51 9.12 -13.88
CA LEU A 175 1.46 9.44 -14.85
C LEU A 175 1.62 10.87 -15.41
N ALA A 176 1.94 11.85 -14.56
CA ALA A 176 2.23 13.23 -14.99
C ALA A 176 3.43 13.28 -15.95
N GLU A 177 4.50 12.53 -15.66
CA GLU A 177 5.67 12.40 -16.55
C GLU A 177 5.31 11.83 -17.94
N ARG A 178 4.22 11.06 -18.04
CA ARG A 178 3.67 10.55 -19.32
C ARG A 178 2.69 11.52 -19.99
N GLY A 179 2.41 12.67 -19.38
CA GLY A 179 1.53 13.71 -19.89
C GLY A 179 0.05 13.52 -19.55
N ALA A 180 -0.27 12.75 -18.50
CA ALA A 180 -1.65 12.67 -17.99
C ALA A 180 -2.09 14.01 -17.38
N LYS A 181 -3.38 14.32 -17.50
CA LYS A 181 -4.03 15.41 -16.76
C LYS A 181 -4.54 14.83 -15.45
N LEU A 182 -3.90 15.18 -14.34
CA LEU A 182 -4.24 14.60 -13.05
C LEU A 182 -5.33 15.38 -12.35
N ALA A 183 -6.25 14.64 -11.74
CA ALA A 183 -7.15 15.10 -10.70
C ALA A 183 -7.11 14.07 -9.56
N TYR A 184 -7.58 14.42 -8.37
CA TYR A 184 -7.71 13.46 -7.28
C TYR A 184 -8.89 13.79 -6.37
N HIS A 185 -9.34 12.76 -5.66
CA HIS A 185 -10.31 12.86 -4.59
C HIS A 185 -9.80 12.08 -3.38
N ASP A 186 -9.73 12.75 -2.23
CA ASP A 186 -9.44 12.18 -0.91
C ASP A 186 -10.05 13.10 0.16
N ASP A 187 -10.94 12.57 1.00
CA ASP A 187 -11.64 13.33 2.05
C ASP A 187 -10.71 13.77 3.19
N TYR A 188 -9.55 13.14 3.33
CA TYR A 188 -8.61 13.37 4.43
C TYR A 188 -7.45 14.27 4.02
N VAL A 189 -7.28 14.53 2.72
CA VAL A 189 -6.18 15.32 2.17
C VAL A 189 -6.76 16.42 1.27
N PRO A 190 -6.89 17.66 1.77
CA PRO A 190 -7.52 18.73 1.00
C PRO A 190 -6.64 19.28 -0.14
N GLU A 191 -5.31 19.22 0.01
CA GLU A 191 -4.38 19.84 -0.93
C GLU A 191 -3.13 18.98 -1.17
N LEU A 192 -2.64 19.01 -2.41
CA LEU A 192 -1.37 18.44 -2.86
C LEU A 192 -0.52 19.54 -3.53
N PRO A 193 0.21 20.36 -2.74
CA PRO A 193 0.98 21.49 -3.26
C PRO A 193 2.04 21.09 -4.30
N ASP A 194 2.68 19.92 -4.13
CA ASP A 194 3.68 19.39 -5.06
C ASP A 194 3.12 19.13 -6.48
N PHE A 195 1.80 18.99 -6.59
CA PHE A 195 1.09 18.81 -7.85
C PHE A 195 0.30 20.05 -8.26
N GLY A 196 0.17 21.06 -7.39
CA GLY A 196 -0.70 22.21 -7.60
C GLY A 196 -2.19 21.82 -7.68
N LEU A 197 -2.61 20.77 -6.97
CA LEU A 197 -3.97 20.24 -7.01
C LEU A 197 -4.65 20.34 -5.64
N SER A 198 -5.97 20.55 -5.66
CA SER A 198 -6.85 20.41 -4.49
C SER A 198 -7.77 19.22 -4.69
N SER A 199 -8.22 18.62 -3.59
CA SER A 199 -9.14 17.49 -3.62
C SER A 199 -10.46 17.94 -4.24
N GLU A 200 -10.86 17.30 -5.33
CA GLU A 200 -12.13 17.58 -6.00
C GLU A 200 -13.26 16.80 -5.28
N GLY A 201 -14.50 17.32 -5.35
CA GLY A 201 -15.66 16.51 -4.94
C GLY A 201 -15.77 15.28 -5.83
N LEU A 202 -16.18 14.13 -5.29
CA LEU A 202 -16.13 12.86 -6.02
C LEU A 202 -16.88 12.92 -7.36
N ASP A 203 -18.10 13.45 -7.37
CA ASP A 203 -18.91 13.56 -8.61
C ASP A 203 -18.27 14.50 -9.65
N ASP A 204 -17.78 15.66 -9.20
CA ASP A 204 -17.10 16.63 -10.06
C ASP A 204 -15.81 16.03 -10.63
N ALA A 205 -15.07 15.29 -9.80
CA ALA A 205 -13.87 14.60 -10.19
C ALA A 205 -14.17 13.56 -11.26
N LEU A 206 -15.25 12.79 -11.14
CA LEU A 206 -15.57 11.73 -12.09
C LEU A 206 -16.22 12.21 -13.39
N ALA A 207 -16.92 13.35 -13.39
CA ALA A 207 -17.68 13.84 -14.53
C ALA A 207 -16.86 14.00 -15.83
N GLU A 208 -15.60 14.40 -15.71
CA GLU A 208 -14.67 14.57 -16.85
C GLU A 208 -13.54 13.52 -16.84
N ALA A 209 -13.67 12.44 -16.07
CA ALA A 209 -12.63 11.42 -15.98
C ALA A 209 -12.59 10.55 -17.23
N ASP A 210 -11.39 10.28 -17.74
CA ASP A 210 -11.17 9.19 -18.69
C ASP A 210 -11.00 7.86 -17.97
N VAL A 211 -10.42 7.89 -16.75
CA VAL A 211 -10.27 6.75 -15.85
C VAL A 211 -10.21 7.21 -14.39
N ALA A 212 -10.89 6.48 -13.51
CA ALA A 212 -10.73 6.58 -12.06
C ALA A 212 -9.80 5.46 -11.57
N VAL A 213 -8.83 5.80 -10.72
CA VAL A 213 -7.80 4.86 -10.24
C VAL A 213 -7.85 4.80 -8.72
N ILE A 214 -8.35 3.70 -8.18
CA ILE A 214 -8.45 3.49 -6.73
C ILE A 214 -7.09 3.03 -6.21
N VAL A 215 -6.40 3.94 -5.51
CA VAL A 215 -5.10 3.67 -4.88
C VAL A 215 -5.25 3.50 -3.38
N THR A 216 -6.09 4.32 -2.75
CA THR A 216 -6.43 4.17 -1.33
C THR A 216 -7.93 4.16 -1.16
N ALA A 217 -8.43 3.08 -0.57
CA ALA A 217 -9.84 2.96 -0.22
C ALA A 217 -10.05 3.40 1.23
N HIS A 218 -10.62 4.59 1.40
CA HIS A 218 -11.13 5.03 2.70
C HIS A 218 -12.40 4.23 3.05
N PRO A 219 -12.67 3.98 4.35
CA PRO A 219 -13.87 3.24 4.77
C PRO A 219 -15.20 3.82 4.26
N GLU A 220 -15.25 5.12 4.03
CA GLU A 220 -16.43 5.88 3.60
C GLU A 220 -16.58 5.96 2.07
N LEU A 221 -15.66 5.36 1.31
CA LEU A 221 -15.65 5.46 -0.15
C LEU A 221 -16.86 4.75 -0.78
N ASP A 222 -17.67 5.49 -1.54
CA ASP A 222 -18.80 4.94 -2.31
C ASP A 222 -18.28 4.30 -3.62
N VAL A 223 -17.97 3.00 -3.55
CA VAL A 223 -17.37 2.25 -4.65
C VAL A 223 -18.38 2.06 -5.78
N GLU A 224 -19.65 1.83 -5.46
CA GLU A 224 -20.74 1.67 -6.43
C GLU A 224 -20.96 2.96 -7.24
N ALA A 225 -20.92 4.13 -6.61
CA ALA A 225 -21.01 5.42 -7.29
C ALA A 225 -19.84 5.63 -8.26
N ILE A 226 -18.61 5.26 -7.85
CA ILE A 226 -17.42 5.34 -8.72
C ILE A 226 -17.59 4.46 -9.95
N VAL A 227 -17.96 3.19 -9.76
CA VAL A 227 -18.13 2.24 -10.87
C VAL A 227 -19.30 2.64 -11.77
N GLY A 228 -20.37 3.20 -11.21
CA GLY A 228 -21.53 3.67 -11.97
C GLY A 228 -21.31 4.94 -12.78
N THR A 229 -20.36 5.78 -12.39
CA THR A 229 -20.14 7.12 -12.99
C THR A 229 -18.92 7.15 -13.90
N ALA A 230 -17.81 6.54 -13.50
CA ALA A 230 -16.56 6.62 -14.22
C ALA A 230 -16.61 5.80 -15.54
N PRO A 231 -16.11 6.34 -16.67
CA PRO A 231 -16.05 5.58 -17.93
C PRO A 231 -15.17 4.33 -17.86
N LEU A 232 -14.15 4.35 -16.99
CA LEU A 232 -13.22 3.26 -16.73
C LEU A 232 -12.74 3.37 -15.28
N VAL A 233 -12.62 2.24 -14.59
CA VAL A 233 -12.13 2.14 -13.22
C VAL A 233 -10.99 1.13 -13.15
N VAL A 234 -9.88 1.52 -12.55
CA VAL A 234 -8.76 0.63 -12.19
C VAL A 234 -8.67 0.53 -10.67
N ASP A 235 -8.89 -0.67 -10.13
CA ASP A 235 -8.90 -0.92 -8.69
C ASP A 235 -7.66 -1.70 -8.24
N PHE A 236 -6.76 -1.02 -7.52
CA PHE A 236 -5.56 -1.63 -6.93
C PHE A 236 -5.75 -2.16 -5.50
N ARG A 237 -6.96 -2.06 -4.94
CA ARG A 237 -7.27 -2.41 -3.55
C ARG A 237 -8.27 -3.56 -3.42
N GLY A 238 -8.87 -3.99 -4.53
CA GLY A 238 -9.83 -5.09 -4.56
C GLY A 238 -11.11 -4.76 -3.80
N VAL A 239 -11.49 -3.48 -3.71
CA VAL A 239 -12.71 -3.02 -3.03
C VAL A 239 -13.95 -3.11 -3.92
N THR A 240 -13.75 -3.24 -5.22
CA THR A 240 -14.81 -3.44 -6.22
C THR A 240 -15.16 -4.93 -6.40
N ARG A 241 -14.54 -5.84 -5.63
CA ARG A 241 -14.82 -7.28 -5.71
C ARG A 241 -16.30 -7.54 -5.36
N GLY A 242 -17.02 -8.23 -6.24
CA GLY A 242 -18.46 -8.45 -6.12
C GLY A 242 -19.32 -7.54 -7.01
N ILE A 243 -18.72 -6.53 -7.68
CA ILE A 243 -19.40 -5.70 -8.68
C ILE A 243 -19.04 -6.21 -10.08
N GLU A 244 -20.01 -6.67 -10.85
CA GLU A 244 -19.80 -7.07 -12.24
C GLU A 244 -20.07 -5.89 -13.17
N ALA A 245 -19.01 -5.31 -13.75
CA ALA A 245 -19.11 -4.16 -14.66
C ALA A 245 -18.02 -4.23 -15.74
N ALA A 246 -18.39 -3.88 -16.98
CA ALA A 246 -17.49 -3.98 -18.13
C ALA A 246 -16.39 -2.90 -18.15
N ASN A 247 -16.59 -1.80 -17.42
CA ASN A 247 -15.65 -0.68 -17.29
C ASN A 247 -14.64 -0.89 -16.15
N LEU A 248 -14.47 -2.12 -15.66
CA LEU A 248 -13.70 -2.38 -14.44
C LEU A 248 -12.47 -3.25 -14.72
N VAL A 249 -11.31 -2.75 -14.30
CA VAL A 249 -10.04 -3.48 -14.29
C VAL A 249 -9.54 -3.59 -12.86
N ARG A 250 -9.28 -4.81 -12.40
CA ARG A 250 -8.74 -5.07 -11.05
C ARG A 250 -7.27 -5.45 -11.13
N LEU A 251 -6.55 -5.18 -10.05
CA LEU A 251 -5.23 -5.78 -9.77
C LEU A 251 -5.31 -7.31 -9.84
#